data_AF-A0AAV8WJX8-F1
#
_entry.id   AF-A0AAV8WJX8-F1
#
_cell.length_a   1.000
_cell.length_b   1.000
_cell.length_c   1.000
_cell.angle_alpha   90.00
_cell.angle_beta   90.00
_cell.angle_gamma   90.00
#
_symmetry.space_group_name_H-M   'P 1'
#
loop_
_entity.id
_entity.type
_entity.pdbx_description
1 polymer ?
#
loop_
_entity_poly.entity_id
_entity_poly.type
_entity_poly.pdbx_seq_one_letter_code
_entity_poly.pdbx_strand_id
1 'polypeptide(L)'
;MIQDILNRTKSHQNLYWFKTLRQYYNRPEWELYDLKYDPEEVNNIVKKNSSQEIFKQLRERLFEWQKETNDPWVCAPHSVLEDKGNFKNNPQCLDLDNVW
;
A
#
# COMPACT_ATOMS: atom_id res chain seq x y z
N MET A 1 -4.57 -10.07 -22.35
CA MET A 1 -5.59 -9.08 -21.91
C MET A 1 -6.20 -9.57 -20.61
N ILE A 2 -6.69 -8.70 -19.72
CA ILE A 2 -7.30 -9.11 -18.42
C ILE A 2 -8.41 -10.15 -18.60
N GLN A 3 -9.23 -10.04 -19.65
CA GLN A 3 -10.28 -11.00 -19.96
C GLN A 3 -9.77 -12.44 -20.16
N ASP A 4 -8.59 -12.61 -20.75
CA ASP A 4 -7.96 -13.92 -20.96
C ASP A 4 -7.54 -14.54 -19.62
N ILE A 5 -6.95 -13.74 -18.72
CA ILE A 5 -6.57 -14.18 -17.37
C ILE A 5 -7.81 -14.59 -16.57
N LEU A 6 -8.91 -13.84 -16.69
CA LEU A 6 -10.20 -14.17 -16.06
C LEU A 6 -10.75 -15.51 -16.57
N ASN A 7 -10.78 -15.70 -17.89
CA ASN A 7 -11.29 -16.92 -18.50
C ASN A 7 -10.44 -18.13 -18.12
N ARG A 8 -9.10 -18.01 -18.22
CA ARG A 8 -8.17 -19.08 -17.84
C ARG A 8 -8.25 -19.43 -16.36
N THR A 9 -8.41 -18.44 -15.48
CA THR A 9 -8.59 -18.70 -14.04
C THR A 9 -9.87 -19.48 -13.76
N LYS A 10 -10.99 -19.11 -14.40
CA LYS A 10 -12.27 -19.83 -14.28
C LYS A 10 -12.18 -21.26 -14.80
N SER A 11 -11.44 -21.47 -15.89
CA SER A 11 -11.25 -22.79 -16.50
C SER A 11 -10.07 -23.58 -15.91
N HIS A 12 -9.46 -23.12 -14.81
CA HIS A 12 -8.29 -23.73 -14.18
C HIS A 12 -7.11 -23.99 -15.13
N GLN A 13 -6.95 -23.13 -16.13
CA GLN A 13 -5.85 -23.18 -17.09
C GLN A 13 -4.63 -22.39 -16.58
N ASN A 14 -3.45 -22.72 -17.11
CA ASN A 14 -2.23 -21.98 -16.79
C ASN A 14 -2.33 -20.53 -17.29
N LEU A 15 -2.10 -19.59 -16.38
CA LEU A 15 -2.15 -18.15 -16.65
C LEU A 15 -0.90 -17.64 -17.36
N TYR A 16 0.21 -18.40 -17.33
CA TYR A 16 1.55 -17.96 -17.76
C TYR A 16 1.89 -16.58 -17.21
N TRP A 17 1.52 -16.36 -15.95
CA TRP A 17 1.69 -15.11 -15.23
C TRP A 17 2.39 -15.38 -13.91
N PHE A 18 3.29 -14.49 -13.52
CA PHE A 18 4.10 -14.60 -12.30
C PHE A 18 3.29 -14.41 -11.00
N LYS A 19 2.01 -14.02 -11.10
CA LYS A 19 1.06 -13.92 -9.98
C LYS A 19 -0.23 -14.70 -10.27
N THR A 20 -0.99 -14.96 -9.22
CA THR A 20 -2.39 -15.43 -9.33
C THR A 20 -3.37 -14.26 -9.28
N LEU A 21 -4.57 -14.41 -9.85
CA LEU A 21 -5.62 -13.39 -9.71
C LEU A 21 -5.95 -13.09 -8.24
N ARG A 22 -5.93 -14.12 -7.37
CA ARG A 22 -6.21 -13.93 -5.95
C ARG A 22 -5.22 -12.98 -5.29
N GLN A 23 -3.92 -13.15 -5.55
CA GLN A 23 -2.87 -12.25 -5.05
C GLN A 23 -2.99 -10.85 -5.66
N TYR A 24 -3.40 -10.75 -6.93
CA TYR A 24 -3.59 -9.47 -7.58
C TYR A 24 -4.75 -8.66 -7.00
N TYR A 25 -5.85 -9.31 -6.63
CA TYR A 25 -7.02 -8.65 -6.05
C TYR A 25 -6.89 -8.39 -4.55
N ASN A 26 -6.32 -9.33 -3.79
CA ASN A 26 -6.21 -9.22 -2.33
C ASN A 26 -4.76 -8.92 -1.96
N ARG A 27 -4.44 -7.63 -1.89
CA ARG A 27 -3.08 -7.16 -1.57
C ARG A 27 -3.00 -6.75 -0.11
N PRO A 28 -1.84 -6.97 0.54
CA PRO A 28 -1.59 -6.33 1.81
C PRO A 28 -1.54 -4.81 1.61
N GLU A 29 -1.86 -4.06 2.67
CA GLU A 29 -1.82 -2.60 2.65
C GLU A 29 -0.43 -2.06 2.28
N TRP A 30 0.62 -2.72 2.80
CA TRP A 30 2.00 -2.35 2.56
C TRP A 30 2.74 -3.43 1.78
N GLU A 31 3.38 -3.02 0.69
CA GLU A 31 4.24 -3.85 -0.15
C GLU A 31 5.62 -3.19 -0.26
N LEU A 32 6.67 -3.92 0.14
CA LEU A 32 8.06 -3.48 0.02
C LEU A 32 8.84 -4.54 -0.75
N TYR A 33 9.59 -4.14 -1.76
CA TYR A 33 10.38 -5.02 -2.63
C TYR A 33 11.81 -4.51 -2.78
N ASP A 34 12.74 -5.44 -2.92
CA ASP A 34 14.14 -5.14 -3.25
C ASP A 34 14.37 -5.43 -4.73
N LEU A 35 14.34 -4.40 -5.57
CA LEU A 35 14.44 -4.54 -7.03
C LEU A 35 15.76 -5.15 -7.51
N LYS A 36 16.82 -5.11 -6.69
CA LYS A 36 18.11 -5.71 -7.05
C LYS A 36 18.05 -7.24 -7.00
N TYR A 37 17.35 -7.78 -6.01
CA TYR A 37 17.24 -9.23 -5.80
C TYR A 37 15.89 -9.82 -6.19
N ASP A 38 14.86 -8.98 -6.37
CA ASP A 38 13.49 -9.34 -6.74
C ASP A 38 12.94 -8.36 -7.80
N PRO A 39 13.46 -8.39 -9.03
CA PRO A 39 13.04 -7.46 -10.10
C PRO A 39 11.58 -7.65 -10.54
N GLU A 40 10.95 -8.79 -10.22
CA GLU A 40 9.55 -9.08 -10.54
C GLU A 40 8.57 -8.71 -9.41
N GLU A 41 9.06 -8.18 -8.28
CA GLU A 41 8.25 -7.69 -7.15
C GLU A 41 7.23 -8.75 -6.66
N VAL A 42 7.70 -10.00 -6.52
CA VAL A 42 6.87 -11.13 -6.05
C VAL A 42 7.05 -11.40 -4.56
N ASN A 43 8.19 -11.00 -3.99
CA ASN A 43 8.58 -11.30 -2.62
C ASN A 43 8.41 -10.07 -1.73
N ASN A 44 7.20 -9.84 -1.20
CA ASN A 44 6.97 -8.73 -0.28
C ASN A 44 7.79 -8.93 1.01
N ILE A 45 8.72 -8.02 1.27
CA ILE A 45 9.63 -8.05 2.41
C ILE A 45 9.19 -7.14 3.56
N VAL A 46 8.01 -6.52 3.54
CA VAL A 46 7.58 -5.55 4.55
C VAL A 46 7.61 -6.09 5.99
N LYS A 47 7.34 -7.39 6.19
CA LYS A 47 7.33 -8.04 7.51
C LYS A 47 8.67 -8.63 7.93
N LYS A 48 9.73 -8.53 7.10
CA LYS A 48 11.05 -9.06 7.48
C LYS A 48 11.69 -8.14 8.52
N ASN A 49 12.34 -8.71 9.54
CA ASN A 49 13.04 -7.91 10.55
C ASN A 49 14.15 -7.04 9.93
N SER A 50 14.85 -7.59 8.94
CA SER A 50 15.96 -6.89 8.25
C SER A 50 15.53 -5.67 7.44
N SER A 51 14.24 -5.52 7.12
CA SER A 51 13.70 -4.43 6.32
C SER A 51 12.93 -3.39 7.14
N GLN A 52 12.72 -3.59 8.45
CA GLN A 52 11.89 -2.69 9.28
C GLN A 52 12.40 -1.25 9.28
N GLU A 53 13.72 -1.07 9.38
CA GLU A 53 14.33 0.26 9.37
C GLU A 53 14.15 0.95 8.00
N ILE A 54 14.37 0.21 6.91
CA ILE A 54 14.16 0.71 5.54
C ILE A 54 12.68 1.07 5.33
N PHE A 55 11.77 0.20 5.77
CA PHE A 55 10.33 0.43 5.68
C PHE A 55 9.92 1.71 6.42
N LYS A 56 10.41 1.90 7.65
CA LYS A 56 10.14 3.11 8.43
C LYS A 56 10.60 4.37 7.69
N GLN A 57 11.83 4.38 7.20
CA GLN A 57 12.39 5.53 6.47
C GLN A 57 11.62 5.84 5.18
N LEU A 58 11.24 4.82 4.41
CA LEU A 58 10.47 5.00 3.18
C LEU A 58 9.04 5.48 3.47
N ARG A 59 8.41 4.96 4.52
CA ARG A 59 7.08 5.40 4.95
C ARG A 59 7.09 6.85 5.42
N GLU A 60 8.10 7.25 6.20
CA GLU A 60 8.28 8.65 6.61
C GLU A 60 8.49 9.56 5.40
N ARG A 61 9.36 9.17 4.46
CA ARG A 61 9.59 9.94 3.24
C ARG A 61 8.34 10.08 2.37
N LEU A 62 7.54 9.03 2.25
CA LEU A 62 6.26 9.07 1.55
C LEU A 62 5.29 10.04 2.24
N PHE A 63 5.16 9.94 3.57
CA PHE A 63 4.28 10.80 4.34
C PHE A 63 4.67 12.29 4.25
N GLU A 64 5.97 12.61 4.32
CA GLU A 64 6.44 13.98 4.12
C GLU A 64 6.08 14.51 2.73
N TRP A 65 6.28 13.71 1.69
CA TRP A 65 5.89 14.10 0.32
C TRP A 65 4.38 14.32 0.16
N GLN A 66 3.55 13.47 0.77
CA GLN A 66 2.09 13.64 0.77
C GLN A 66 1.68 14.97 1.44
N LYS A 67 2.31 15.34 2.55
CA LYS A 67 2.08 16.64 3.19
C LYS A 67 2.55 17.81 2.31
N GLU A 68 3.76 17.74 1.76
CA GLU A 68 4.32 18.79 0.90
C GLU A 68 3.46 19.05 -0.34
N THR A 69 2.83 18.01 -0.87
CA THR A 69 1.95 18.09 -2.05
C THR A 69 0.49 18.37 -1.72
N ASN A 70 0.13 18.53 -0.44
CA ASN A 70 -1.25 18.68 0.04
C ASN A 70 -2.16 17.54 -0.45
N ASP A 71 -1.68 16.30 -0.34
CA ASP A 71 -2.43 15.10 -0.72
C ASP A 71 -3.74 14.97 0.10
N PRO A 72 -4.92 14.97 -0.55
CA PRO A 72 -6.20 14.78 0.12
C PRO A 72 -6.32 13.46 0.90
N TRP A 73 -5.50 12.45 0.57
CA TRP A 73 -5.51 11.12 1.19
C TRP A 73 -4.45 10.93 2.28
N VAL A 74 -3.75 11.99 2.71
CA VAL A 74 -2.63 11.91 3.66
C VAL A 74 -2.95 11.19 4.99
N CYS A 75 -4.21 11.21 5.44
CA CYS A 75 -4.64 10.51 6.66
C CYS A 75 -5.39 9.19 6.39
N ALA A 76 -5.79 8.93 5.14
CA ALA A 76 -6.55 7.73 4.80
C ALA A 76 -5.67 6.47 4.84
N PRO A 77 -6.25 5.28 5.06
CA PRO A 77 -7.66 4.99 5.33
C PRO A 77 -8.03 4.94 6.83
N HIS A 78 -7.04 5.04 7.72
CA HIS A 78 -7.22 4.80 9.17
C HIS A 78 -7.60 6.08 9.94
N SER A 79 -7.51 7.25 9.31
CA SER A 79 -7.73 8.53 9.98
C SER A 79 -8.35 9.56 9.04
N VAL A 80 -8.87 10.64 9.60
CA VAL A 80 -9.42 11.80 8.87
C VAL A 80 -8.55 13.02 9.13
N LEU A 81 -8.25 13.77 8.07
CA LEU A 81 -7.60 15.06 8.19
C LEU A 81 -8.59 16.09 8.75
N GLU A 82 -8.35 16.54 9.97
CA GLU A 82 -9.05 17.68 10.56
C GLU A 82 -8.17 18.92 10.46
N ASP A 83 -8.52 19.82 9.54
CA ASP A 83 -7.83 21.09 9.26
C ASP A 83 -8.72 22.32 9.52
N LYS A 84 -9.89 22.08 10.13
CA LYS A 84 -10.94 23.08 10.38
C LYS A 84 -11.33 23.12 11.85
N GLY A 85 -12.16 24.11 12.20
CA GLY A 85 -12.68 24.29 13.55
C GLY A 85 -11.55 24.38 14.57
N ASN A 86 -11.57 23.48 15.55
CA ASN A 86 -10.58 23.43 16.63
C ASN A 86 -9.16 23.11 16.14
N PHE A 87 -9.02 22.47 14.98
CA PHE A 87 -7.73 22.07 14.39
C PHE A 87 -7.25 23.03 13.29
N LYS A 88 -7.92 24.17 13.09
CA LYS A 88 -7.57 25.15 12.05
C LYS A 88 -6.11 25.63 12.11
N ASN A 89 -5.57 25.80 13.31
CA ASN A 89 -4.19 26.28 13.52
C ASN A 89 -3.19 25.14 13.73
N ASN A 90 -3.66 23.88 13.75
CA ASN A 90 -2.85 22.71 13.99
C ASN A 90 -3.54 21.49 13.34
N PRO A 91 -3.46 21.34 12.00
CA PRO A 91 -4.09 20.24 11.30
C PRO A 91 -3.56 18.90 11.78
N GLN A 92 -4.44 17.92 12.01
CA GLN A 92 -4.08 16.61 12.53
C GLN A 92 -4.87 15.50 11.84
N CYS A 93 -4.23 14.34 11.68
CA CYS A 93 -4.92 13.11 11.37
C CYS A 93 -5.53 12.55 12.66
N LEU A 94 -6.86 12.53 12.76
CA LEU A 94 -7.57 11.90 13.87
C LEU A 94 -8.00 10.50 13.48
N ASP A 95 -7.70 9.53 14.35
CA ASP A 95 -8.07 8.13 14.16
C ASP A 95 -9.59 7.99 14.00
N LEU A 96 -10.00 7.09 13.11
CA LEU A 96 -11.41 6.76 12.92
C LEU A 96 -11.92 5.76 13.97
N ASP A 97 -11.03 5.25 14.84
CA ASP A 97 -11.26 4.14 15.75
C ASP A 97 -11.88 2.92 15.02
N ASN A 98 -11.64 2.82 13.71
CA ASN A 98 -12.06 1.71 12.88
C ASN A 98 -11.06 0.57 13.05
N VAL A 99 -11.07 -0.04 14.25
CA VAL A 99 -10.24 -1.20 14.55
C VAL A 99 -10.59 -2.32 13.57
N TRP A 100 -9.63 -2.67 12.71
CA TRP A 100 -9.68 -3.82 11.80
C TRP A 100 -8.95 -5.03 12.38
#